data_AF-A0A3D1E061-F1
#
_entry.id   AF-A0A3D1E061-F1
#
_cell.length_a   1.000
_cell.length_b   1.000
_cell.length_c   1.000
_cell.angle_alpha   90.00
_cell.angle_beta   90.00
_cell.angle_gamma   90.00
#
_symmetry.space_group_name_H-M   'P 1'
#
loop_
_entity.id
_entity.type
_entity.pdbx_description
1 polymer ?
#
loop_
_entity_poly.entity_id
_entity_poly.type
_entity_poly.pdbx_seq_one_letter_code
_entity_poly.pdbx_strand_id
1 'polypeptide(L)'
;GTDWLWMLLLCLFGTAAHFMMIKALDKAEASVLQPFSYFGIATSATIGFVVFDDPVTQAMLTGAAIIIAAGLFTFWRERLRSKQEESDAGTASE
;
A
#
# COMPACT_ATOMS: atom_id res chain seq x y z
N GLY A 1 -7.67 -4.94 31.74
CA GLY A 1 -6.32 -4.45 32.14
C GLY A 1 -5.41 -4.38 30.93
N THR A 2 -5.32 -5.48 30.19
CA THR A 2 -4.66 -5.58 28.88
C THR A 2 -5.32 -4.70 27.80
N ASP A 3 -6.60 -4.35 27.95
CA ASP A 3 -7.35 -3.52 26.99
C ASP A 3 -6.74 -2.13 26.82
N TRP A 4 -6.29 -1.53 27.93
CA TRP A 4 -5.59 -0.25 27.93
C TRP A 4 -4.26 -0.32 27.17
N LEU A 5 -3.56 -1.45 27.23
CA LEU A 5 -2.32 -1.67 26.49
C LEU A 5 -2.59 -1.76 24.98
N TRP A 6 -3.63 -2.48 24.58
CA TRP A 6 -4.05 -2.57 23.17
C TRP A 6 -4.48 -1.22 22.60
N MET A 7 -5.23 -0.42 23.38
CA MET A 7 -5.61 0.93 22.98
C MET A 7 -4.38 1.85 22.81
N LEU A 8 -3.41 1.78 23.73
CA LEU A 8 -2.17 2.54 23.62
C LEU A 8 -1.37 2.16 22.38
N LEU A 9 -1.22 0.86 22.12
CA LEU A 9 -0.54 0.36 20.93
C LEU A 9 -1.23 0.79 19.64
N LEU A 10 -2.56 0.69 19.57
CA LEU A 10 -3.34 1.17 18.43
C LEU A 10 -3.14 2.67 18.19
N CYS A 11 -3.21 3.49 19.25
CA CYS A 11 -2.96 4.92 19.13
C CYS A 11 -1.55 5.24 18.65
N LEU A 12 -0.54 4.55 19.19
CA LEU A 12 0.86 4.79 18.84
C LEU A 12 1.13 4.40 17.39
N PHE A 13 0.70 3.21 16.97
CA PHE A 13 0.85 2.73 15.59
C PHE A 13 0.05 3.58 14.59
N GLY A 14 -1.19 3.92 14.91
CA GLY A 14 -2.04 4.75 14.05
C GLY A 14 -1.44 6.14 13.83
N THR A 15 -1.00 6.78 14.91
CA THR A 15 -0.35 8.10 14.84
C THR A 15 0.96 8.03 14.06
N ALA A 16 1.79 7.01 14.30
CA ALA A 16 3.04 6.81 13.58
C ALA A 16 2.82 6.57 12.08
N ALA A 17 1.81 5.76 11.71
CA ALA A 17 1.46 5.49 10.32
C ALA A 17 1.03 6.76 9.58
N HIS A 18 0.16 7.58 10.19
CA HIS A 18 -0.25 8.85 9.60
C HIS A 18 0.91 9.85 9.51
N PHE A 19 1.74 9.95 10.54
CA PHE A 19 2.91 10.82 10.52
C PHE A 19 3.90 10.43 9.41
N MET A 20 4.16 9.13 9.26
CA MET A 20 5.01 8.60 8.18
C MET A 20 4.41 8.90 6.80
N MET A 21 3.09 8.74 6.64
CA MET A 21 2.38 9.07 5.40
C MET A 21 2.55 10.55 5.03
N ILE A 22 2.40 11.45 6.00
CA ILE A 22 2.58 12.90 5.80
C ILE A 22 4.03 13.20 5.38
N LYS A 23 5.02 12.60 6.04
CA LYS A 23 6.44 12.76 5.67
C LYS A 23 6.77 12.16 4.31
N ALA A 24 6.10 11.08 3.90
CA ALA A 24 6.29 10.45 2.62
C ALA A 24 5.70 11.31 1.48
N LEU A 25 4.56 11.99 1.71
CA LEU A 25 3.99 12.96 0.78
C LEU A 25 4.90 14.18 0.55
N ASP A 26 5.72 14.54 1.53
CA ASP A 26 6.70 15.63 1.44
C ASP A 26 7.92 15.25 0.57
N LYS A 27 8.25 13.96 0.48
CA LYS A 27 9.45 13.46 -0.22
C LYS A 27 9.16 12.79 -1.57
N ALA A 28 7.96 12.27 -1.76
CA ALA A 28 7.56 11.56 -2.98
C ALA A 28 6.24 12.12 -3.50
N GLU A 29 6.13 12.26 -4.82
CA GLU A 29 4.92 12.77 -5.46
C GLU A 29 3.69 11.93 -5.08
N ALA A 30 2.55 12.60 -4.91
CA ALA A 30 1.28 11.96 -4.55
C ALA A 30 0.90 10.79 -5.51
N SER A 31 1.32 10.88 -6.77
CA SER A 31 1.12 9.85 -7.81
C SER A 31 1.83 8.51 -7.53
N VAL A 32 2.91 8.55 -6.73
CA VAL A 32 3.67 7.38 -6.28
C VAL A 32 3.08 6.82 -4.99
N LEU A 33 2.52 7.67 -4.13
CA LEU A 33 1.89 7.25 -2.88
C LEU A 33 0.47 6.71 -3.04
N GLN A 34 -0.26 7.13 -4.07
CA GLN A 34 -1.64 6.68 -4.33
C GLN A 34 -1.80 5.14 -4.33
N PRO A 35 -0.96 4.38 -5.07
CA PRO A 35 -0.98 2.91 -5.04
C PRO A 35 -0.81 2.32 -3.63
N PHE A 36 0.03 2.95 -2.79
CA PHE A 36 0.30 2.50 -1.43
C PHE A 36 -0.93 2.68 -0.52
N SER A 37 -1.67 3.78 -0.67
CA SER A 37 -2.94 4.00 0.03
C SER A 37 -4.00 2.95 -0.35
N TYR A 38 -4.07 2.57 -1.63
CA TYR A 38 -4.96 1.48 -2.08
C TYR A 38 -4.52 0.11 -1.55
N PHE A 39 -3.21 -0.12 -1.43
CA PHE A 39 -2.67 -1.34 -0.82
C PHE A 39 -2.99 -1.44 0.69
N GLY A 40 -3.17 -0.30 1.38
CA GLY A 40 -3.69 -0.28 2.75
C GLY A 40 -5.10 -0.84 2.84
N ILE A 41 -5.98 -0.46 1.91
CA ILE A 41 -7.37 -0.98 1.82
C ILE A 41 -7.35 -2.49 1.58
N ALA A 42 -6.47 -2.95 0.69
CA ALA A 42 -6.26 -4.37 0.40
C ALA A 42 -5.87 -5.20 1.61
N THR A 43 -4.85 -4.74 2.31
CA THR A 43 -4.31 -5.44 3.48
C THR A 43 -5.33 -5.43 4.61
N SER A 44 -6.04 -4.32 4.82
CA SER A 44 -7.13 -4.21 5.80
C SER A 44 -8.24 -5.23 5.53
N ALA A 45 -8.70 -5.33 4.27
CA ALA A 45 -9.70 -6.32 3.88
C ALA A 45 -9.22 -7.76 4.11
N THR A 46 -7.96 -8.05 3.77
CA THR A 46 -7.35 -9.37 3.97
C THR A 46 -7.27 -9.74 5.45
N ILE A 47 -6.82 -8.80 6.30
CA ILE A 47 -6.75 -8.99 7.75
C ILE A 47 -8.16 -9.17 8.34
N GLY A 48 -9.15 -8.40 7.86
CA GLY A 48 -10.56 -8.54 8.21
C GLY A 48 -11.05 -9.97 8.05
N PHE A 49 -10.85 -10.54 6.86
CA PHE A 49 -11.23 -11.92 6.57
C PHE A 49 -10.46 -12.95 7.42
N VAL A 50 -9.13 -12.83 7.50
CA VAL A 50 -8.28 -13.85 8.15
C VAL A 50 -8.39 -13.84 9.67
N VAL A 51 -8.53 -12.67 10.29
CA VAL A 51 -8.49 -12.51 11.75
C VAL A 51 -9.88 -12.52 12.37
N PHE A 52 -10.89 -11.98 11.68
CA PHE A 52 -12.24 -11.83 12.22
C PHE A 52 -13.24 -12.85 11.66
N ASP A 53 -12.81 -13.76 10.76
CA ASP A 53 -13.66 -14.75 10.08
C ASP A 53 -14.88 -14.12 9.40
N ASP A 54 -14.71 -12.88 8.93
CA ASP A 54 -15.79 -12.07 8.38
C ASP A 54 -16.32 -12.72 7.08
N PRO A 55 -17.63 -12.95 6.92
CA PRO A 55 -18.15 -13.73 5.80
C PRO A 55 -17.82 -13.08 4.46
N VAL A 56 -17.15 -13.84 3.59
CA VAL A 56 -16.74 -13.37 2.26
C VAL A 56 -17.97 -13.12 1.40
N THR A 57 -18.33 -11.85 1.25
CA THR A 57 -19.39 -11.42 0.34
C THR A 57 -18.87 -11.31 -1.09
N GLN A 58 -19.78 -11.37 -2.07
CA GLN A 58 -19.41 -11.14 -3.48
C GLN A 58 -18.74 -9.78 -3.72
N ALA A 59 -19.11 -8.77 -2.92
CA ALA A 59 -18.46 -7.46 -2.95
C ALA A 59 -16.97 -7.54 -2.54
N MET A 60 -16.65 -8.36 -1.54
CA MET A 60 -15.28 -8.56 -1.07
C MET A 60 -14.40 -9.29 -2.09
N LEU A 61 -14.95 -10.32 -2.75
CA LEU A 61 -14.27 -11.00 -3.87
C LEU A 61 -13.95 -10.03 -5.01
N THR A 62 -14.90 -9.16 -5.35
CA THR A 62 -14.71 -8.15 -6.40
C THR A 62 -13.63 -7.14 -5.99
N GLY A 63 -13.67 -6.65 -4.74
CA GLY A 63 -12.64 -5.78 -4.20
C GLY A 63 -11.26 -6.43 -4.21
N ALA A 64 -11.15 -7.67 -3.76
CA ALA A 64 -9.91 -8.44 -3.75
C ALA A 64 -9.33 -8.62 -5.16
N ALA A 65 -10.17 -8.89 -6.17
CA ALA A 65 -9.72 -8.98 -7.55
C ALA A 65 -9.16 -7.65 -8.08
N ILE A 66 -9.81 -6.51 -7.79
CA ILE A 66 -9.33 -5.17 -8.16
C ILE A 66 -7.99 -4.87 -7.50
N ILE A 67 -7.86 -5.22 -6.23
CA ILE A 67 -6.64 -5.07 -5.44
C ILE A 67 -5.47 -5.87 -6.04
N ILE A 68 -5.70 -7.15 -6.37
CA ILE A 68 -4.68 -8.01 -6.97
C ILE A 68 -4.27 -7.45 -8.35
N ALA A 69 -5.25 -7.01 -9.15
CA ALA A 69 -4.99 -6.37 -10.44
C ALA A 69 -4.18 -5.07 -10.29
N ALA A 70 -4.50 -4.23 -9.30
CA ALA A 70 -3.77 -2.99 -9.00
C ALA A 70 -2.35 -3.26 -8.49
N GLY A 71 -2.15 -4.29 -7.68
CA GLY A 71 -0.84 -4.75 -7.23
C GLY A 71 0.03 -5.23 -8.40
N LEU A 72 -0.56 -6.06 -9.28
CA LEU A 72 0.11 -6.53 -10.49
C LEU A 72 0.43 -5.39 -11.47
N PHE A 73 -0.49 -4.43 -11.62
CA PHE A 73 -0.28 -3.23 -12.42
C PHE A 73 0.85 -2.35 -11.86
N THR A 74 0.89 -2.13 -10.55
CA THR A 74 1.97 -1.38 -9.88
C THR A 74 3.32 -2.06 -10.10
N PHE A 75 3.40 -3.37 -9.90
CA PHE A 75 4.62 -4.16 -10.12
C PHE A 75 5.09 -4.10 -11.59
N TRP A 76 4.16 -4.20 -12.53
CA TRP A 76 4.47 -4.08 -13.96
C TRP A 76 4.92 -2.66 -14.33
N ARG A 77 4.31 -1.62 -13.75
CA ARG A 77 4.68 -0.22 -13.95
C ARG A 77 6.08 0.09 -13.40
N GLU A 78 6.43 -0.42 -12.21
CA GLU A 78 7.77 -0.26 -11.66
C GLU A 78 8.83 -0.89 -12.56
N ARG A 79 8.56 -2.08 -13.10
CA ARG A 79 9.46 -2.75 -14.05
C ARG A 79 9.65 -1.97 -15.35
N LEU A 80 8.62 -1.24 -15.80
CA LEU A 80 8.73 -0.34 -16.95
C LEU A 80 9.57 0.90 -16.62
N ARG A 81 9.44 1.46 -15.41
CA ARG A 81 10.23 2.62 -14.98
C ARG A 81 11.72 2.30 -14.80
N SER A 82 12.05 1.12 -14.26
CA SER A 82 13.45 0.67 -14.16
C SER A 82 14.14 0.49 -15.53
N LYS A 83 13.37 0.20 -16.59
CA LYS A 83 13.92 0.12 -17.95
C LYS A 83 14.30 1.50 -18.54
N GLN A 84 13.74 2.58 -18.01
CA GLN A 84 13.99 3.93 -18.50
C GLN A 84 15.29 4.53 -17.94
N GLU A 85 15.67 4.16 -16.72
CA GLU A 85 16.94 4.57 -16.11
C GLU A 85 18.15 3.93 -16.80
N GLU A 86 18.04 2.68 -17.27
CA GLU A 86 19.08 2.03 -18.08
C GLU A 86 19.25 2.69 -19.46
N SER A 87 18.20 3.26 -20.03
CA SER A 87 18.25 3.91 -21.35
C SER A 87 18.90 5.30 -21.29
N ASP A 88 18.80 6.02 -20.17
CA ASP A 88 19.38 7.37 -20.00
C ASP A 88 20.86 7.32 -19.58
N ALA A 89 21.27 6.26 -18.87
CA ALA A 89 22.67 6.03 -18.49
C ALA A 89 23.58 5.66 -19.67
N GLY A 90 23.01 5.11 -20.76
CA GLY A 90 23.76 4.79 -21.98
C GLY A 90 24.07 6.01 -22.87
N THR A 91 23.28 7.07 -22.77
CA THR A 91 23.44 8.30 -23.59
C THR A 91 24.34 9.36 -22.96
N ALA A 92 24.67 9.26 -21.66
CA ALA A 92 25.58 10.18 -20.98
C ALA A 92 27.06 9.80 -21.09
N SER A 93 27.36 8.62 -21.65
CA SER A 93 28.71 8.10 -21.87
C SER A 93 29.17 8.15 -23.35
N GLU A 94 28.42 8.81 -24.23
CA GLU A 94 28.81 9.06 -25.63
C GLU A 94 29.15 10.55 -25.86
#